data_AF-A0A6M0HQW6-F1
#
_entry.id   AF-A0A6M0HQW6-F1
#
_cell.length_a   1.000
_cell.length_b   1.000
_cell.length_c   1.000
_cell.angle_alpha   90.00
_cell.angle_beta   90.00
_cell.angle_gamma   90.00
#
_symmetry.space_group_name_H-M   'P 1'
#
loop_
_entity.id
_entity.type
_entity.pdbx_description
1 polymer ?
#
loop_
_entity_poly.entity_id
_entity_poly.type
_entity_poly.pdbx_seq_one_letter_code
_entity_poly.pdbx_strand_id
1 'polypeptide(L)'
;MSGSVGNTLGFASGAGTTTTNGTPSGPQTLTINGTAINIAAGANAAAAATAINGQTVATGVTAAVDPSTGHLALTGKPDGTSFTVAASNPGASGFGALPTTVNGAGGASQSLTINNTAIAIPASASLDDAIKAINLQSTITGVTASKNITGGGNKLVLSGASDGSSFSVLGSAGNTLGVATSATKIAGTLDPSPTTLVTALGFKAGDNFSVNGQSVNLVATDTITSLIQKVGAATNGAVTANYDTTSNKFSFTAADTNTAVSLTDGATATSKVANLGFTTTSFGAGLGNGSSSPLQGQSITVQVGTGANVSSTSLTFGSAAGQVSTLSQLNSFLASANAQATIDATTGKISISTTNDLGAENLSIIASGTGNPFTTGTNAAVIGGDGATSRNNLVTSYNNLLTQIDQLAGDAGYNGVNLLTGDNLKISFNEKGSSNLSIQGSSVSAANLGLTAIGQSTFQESSSINKLIDQINTSTNTLKSQASSLGSNLAVVQNRQDFSKQLINILDTGSANLTNADLNEEAANSQALSTRQSLGISALSLANTAQQGVLQLLR
;
A
#
# COMPACT_ATOMS: atom_id res chain seq x y z
N MET A 1 76.17 -30.36 12.46
CA MET A 1 77.57 -30.86 12.63
C MET A 1 78.33 -30.51 11.36
N SER A 2 79.47 -29.82 11.46
CA SER A 2 80.45 -29.69 10.38
C SER A 2 81.59 -30.70 10.63
N GLY A 3 82.33 -31.09 9.58
CA GLY A 3 83.45 -32.03 9.68
C GLY A 3 84.48 -31.59 10.73
N SER A 4 85.20 -32.56 11.31
CA SER A 4 86.15 -32.34 12.41
C SER A 4 87.09 -31.15 12.20
N VAL A 5 87.36 -30.39 13.26
CA VAL A 5 88.31 -29.27 13.28
C VAL A 5 89.73 -29.83 13.07
N GLY A 6 90.20 -29.81 11.82
CA GLY A 6 91.45 -30.45 11.39
C GLY A 6 91.31 -31.31 10.14
N ASN A 7 90.11 -31.43 9.56
CA ASN A 7 89.90 -32.17 8.33
C ASN A 7 90.07 -31.27 7.09
N THR A 8 91.18 -31.42 6.36
CA THR A 8 91.42 -30.75 5.07
C THR A 8 90.76 -31.46 3.87
N LEU A 9 89.99 -32.53 4.10
CA LEU A 9 89.49 -33.49 3.09
C LEU A 9 87.96 -33.65 3.08
N GLY A 10 87.21 -32.75 3.71
CA GLY A 10 85.76 -32.70 3.55
C GLY A 10 85.37 -32.19 2.16
N PHE A 11 84.19 -32.56 1.66
CA PHE A 11 83.66 -32.02 0.40
C PHE A 11 83.75 -30.48 0.44
N ALA A 12 84.64 -29.86 -0.32
CA ALA A 12 84.83 -28.41 -0.36
C ALA A 12 84.32 -27.84 -1.68
N SER A 13 83.71 -26.65 -1.64
CA SER A 13 83.28 -25.90 -2.82
C SER A 13 84.34 -24.87 -3.22
N GLY A 14 84.99 -25.02 -4.38
CA GLY A 14 85.74 -23.93 -5.02
C GLY A 14 87.11 -24.32 -5.59
N ALA A 15 87.44 -23.75 -6.75
CA ALA A 15 88.61 -24.02 -7.57
C ALA A 15 89.92 -23.70 -6.82
N GLY A 16 90.60 -24.75 -6.37
CA GLY A 16 91.87 -24.69 -5.66
C GLY A 16 92.43 -26.10 -5.46
N THR A 17 92.60 -26.81 -6.58
CA THR A 17 93.18 -28.16 -6.63
C THR A 17 94.68 -28.11 -6.36
N THR A 18 95.12 -28.70 -5.25
CA THR A 18 96.46 -29.32 -5.15
C THR A 18 96.23 -30.80 -4.91
N THR A 19 97.04 -31.67 -5.51
CA THR A 19 96.85 -33.12 -5.76
C THR A 19 96.79 -34.05 -4.52
N THR A 20 96.27 -33.54 -3.41
CA THR A 20 95.81 -34.25 -2.21
C THR A 20 94.46 -33.75 -1.69
N ASN A 21 93.86 -32.74 -2.34
CA ASN A 21 92.61 -32.07 -1.98
C ASN A 21 91.69 -31.96 -3.20
N GLY A 22 90.70 -32.85 -3.30
CA GLY A 22 89.64 -32.73 -4.31
C GLY A 22 89.07 -34.08 -4.73
N THR A 23 87.73 -34.17 -4.69
CA THR A 23 86.88 -35.20 -5.29
C THR A 23 87.18 -36.68 -4.96
N PRO A 24 86.25 -37.42 -4.36
CA PRO A 24 86.44 -38.84 -4.10
C PRO A 24 86.86 -39.60 -5.37
N SER A 25 87.95 -40.36 -5.32
CA SER A 25 88.45 -41.15 -6.46
C SER A 25 87.56 -42.35 -6.82
N GLY A 26 86.53 -42.62 -6.02
CA GLY A 26 85.50 -43.64 -6.25
C GLY A 26 84.17 -43.25 -5.57
N PRO A 27 83.05 -43.93 -5.91
CA PRO A 27 81.75 -43.68 -5.28
C PRO A 27 81.81 -43.98 -3.79
N GLN A 28 81.06 -43.22 -2.99
CA GLN A 28 81.02 -43.38 -1.54
C GLN A 28 79.60 -43.28 -1.00
N THR A 29 79.32 -44.00 0.08
CA THR A 29 78.00 -44.03 0.71
C THR A 29 78.04 -43.31 2.05
N LEU A 30 77.17 -42.32 2.23
CA LEU A 30 76.85 -41.79 3.55
C LEU A 30 75.60 -42.51 4.06
N THR A 31 75.72 -43.15 5.21
CA THR A 31 74.60 -43.80 5.88
C THR A 31 74.08 -42.88 6.97
N ILE A 32 72.88 -42.32 6.78
CA ILE A 32 72.23 -41.41 7.73
C ILE A 32 70.97 -42.08 8.26
N ASN A 33 70.87 -42.25 9.58
CA ASN A 33 69.77 -42.99 10.23
C ASN A 33 69.50 -44.36 9.57
N GLY A 34 70.56 -45.10 9.24
CA GLY A 34 70.48 -46.40 8.58
C GLY A 34 70.17 -46.35 7.07
N THR A 35 69.83 -45.18 6.51
CA THR A 35 69.57 -45.01 5.08
C THR A 35 70.88 -44.73 4.33
N ALA A 36 71.22 -45.60 3.37
CA ALA A 36 72.39 -45.45 2.52
C ALA A 36 72.14 -44.43 1.40
N ILE A 37 72.99 -43.40 1.32
CA ILE A 37 72.92 -42.33 0.33
C ILE A 37 74.20 -42.41 -0.51
N ASN A 38 74.06 -42.80 -1.77
CA ASN A 38 75.18 -42.94 -2.68
C ASN A 38 75.60 -41.57 -3.22
N ILE A 39 76.87 -41.21 -3.01
CA ILE A 39 77.51 -40.00 -3.50
C ILE A 39 78.45 -40.42 -4.64
N ALA A 40 78.18 -39.91 -5.84
CA ALA A 40 78.95 -40.26 -7.03
C ALA A 40 80.43 -39.85 -6.91
N ALA A 41 81.31 -40.61 -7.58
CA ALA A 41 82.71 -40.23 -7.73
C ALA A 41 82.80 -38.82 -8.34
N GLY A 42 83.70 -37.96 -7.85
CA GLY A 42 83.78 -36.58 -8.35
C GLY A 42 82.79 -35.57 -7.75
N ALA A 43 81.84 -35.99 -6.90
CA ALA A 43 80.85 -35.06 -6.33
C ALA A 43 81.49 -34.05 -5.35
N ASN A 44 81.13 -32.77 -5.51
CA ASN A 44 81.49 -31.70 -4.58
C ASN A 44 80.46 -31.57 -3.43
N ALA A 45 80.69 -30.64 -2.50
CA ALA A 45 79.84 -30.44 -1.32
C ALA A 45 78.37 -30.16 -1.68
N ALA A 46 78.15 -29.38 -2.74
CA ALA A 46 76.80 -29.04 -3.21
C ALA A 46 76.10 -30.27 -3.82
N ALA A 47 76.80 -31.08 -4.62
CA ALA A 47 76.26 -32.31 -5.17
C ALA A 47 75.95 -33.35 -4.08
N ALA A 48 76.81 -33.44 -3.05
CA ALA A 48 76.56 -34.28 -1.89
C ALA A 48 75.35 -33.78 -1.06
N ALA A 49 75.23 -32.46 -0.88
CA ALA A 49 74.07 -31.86 -0.22
C ALA A 49 72.77 -32.16 -0.98
N THR A 50 72.76 -32.07 -2.31
CA THR A 50 71.61 -32.42 -3.15
C THR A 50 71.21 -33.89 -2.98
N ALA A 51 72.18 -34.82 -3.00
CA ALA A 51 71.91 -36.24 -2.81
C ALA A 51 71.30 -36.55 -1.42
N ILE A 52 71.76 -35.86 -0.37
CA ILE A 52 71.21 -36.02 0.98
C ILE A 52 69.82 -35.39 1.08
N ASN A 53 69.65 -34.18 0.55
CA ASN A 53 68.36 -33.49 0.57
C ASN A 53 67.29 -34.24 -0.23
N GLY A 54 67.69 -34.98 -1.28
CA GLY A 54 66.81 -35.89 -2.01
C GLY A 54 66.26 -37.05 -1.17
N GLN A 55 66.87 -37.35 -0.02
CA GLN A 55 66.45 -38.41 0.90
C GLN A 55 65.94 -37.88 2.26
N THR A 56 65.64 -36.57 2.36
CA THR A 56 65.23 -35.92 3.62
C THR A 56 64.03 -36.60 4.29
N VAL A 57 63.07 -37.13 3.51
CA VAL A 57 61.89 -37.83 4.06
C VAL A 57 62.28 -39.11 4.79
N ALA A 58 63.27 -39.84 4.28
CA ALA A 58 63.75 -41.09 4.87
C ALA A 58 64.74 -40.84 6.02
N THR A 59 65.62 -39.84 5.88
CA THR A 59 66.71 -39.59 6.83
C THR A 59 66.29 -38.65 7.96
N GLY A 60 65.35 -37.73 7.71
CA GLY A 60 65.04 -36.61 8.60
C GLY A 60 66.19 -35.59 8.75
N VAL A 61 67.18 -35.63 7.87
CA VAL A 61 68.38 -34.79 7.93
C VAL A 61 68.50 -34.03 6.62
N THR A 62 68.71 -32.73 6.71
CA THR A 62 69.06 -31.89 5.57
C THR A 62 70.55 -31.59 5.57
N ALA A 63 71.08 -31.28 4.39
CA ALA A 63 72.47 -30.93 4.19
C ALA A 63 72.61 -29.63 3.41
N ALA A 64 73.58 -28.82 3.79
CA ALA A 64 73.95 -27.61 3.07
C ALA A 64 75.47 -27.48 3.06
N VAL A 65 75.99 -26.67 2.13
CA VAL A 65 77.38 -26.23 2.20
C VAL A 65 77.45 -25.10 3.22
N ASP A 66 78.22 -25.29 4.29
CA ASP A 66 78.47 -24.26 5.29
C ASP A 66 79.24 -23.11 4.64
N PRO A 67 78.66 -21.89 4.60
CA PRO A 67 79.28 -20.75 3.91
C PRO A 67 80.58 -20.29 4.59
N SER A 68 80.82 -20.64 5.85
CA SER A 68 82.03 -20.26 6.60
C SER A 68 83.18 -21.23 6.40
N THR A 69 82.89 -22.52 6.16
CA THR A 69 83.92 -23.58 6.05
C THR A 69 83.99 -24.20 4.66
N GLY A 70 83.02 -23.97 3.79
CA GLY A 70 82.90 -24.60 2.48
C GLY A 70 82.59 -26.11 2.55
N HIS A 71 82.39 -26.66 3.75
CA HIS A 71 82.17 -28.08 4.01
C HIS A 71 80.68 -28.44 4.08
N LEU A 72 80.40 -29.74 3.94
CA LEU A 72 79.05 -30.26 4.10
C LEU A 72 78.61 -30.21 5.58
N ALA A 73 77.57 -29.42 5.87
CA ALA A 73 76.93 -29.34 7.17
C ALA A 73 75.60 -30.11 7.16
N LEU A 74 75.45 -31.01 8.14
CA LEU A 74 74.21 -31.76 8.35
C LEU A 74 73.39 -31.12 9.47
N THR A 75 72.10 -30.94 9.20
CA THR A 75 71.11 -30.42 10.14
C THR A 75 70.04 -31.47 10.38
N GLY A 76 69.86 -31.87 11.63
CA GLY A 76 68.84 -32.84 12.04
C GLY A 76 67.43 -32.26 11.98
N LYS A 77 66.44 -33.06 12.38
CA LYS A 77 65.05 -32.59 12.45
C LYS A 77 64.92 -31.40 13.42
N PRO A 78 64.01 -30.46 13.14
CA PRO A 78 63.69 -29.35 14.05
C PRO A 78 63.21 -29.80 15.45
N ASP A 79 62.74 -31.04 15.58
CA ASP A 79 62.30 -31.62 16.86
C ASP A 79 63.46 -31.88 17.84
N GLY A 80 64.71 -31.79 17.38
CA GLY A 80 65.91 -32.05 18.18
C GLY A 80 66.25 -33.53 18.32
N THR A 81 65.55 -34.43 17.59
CA THR A 81 65.88 -35.86 17.58
C THR A 81 67.31 -36.07 17.09
N SER A 82 68.07 -36.88 17.83
CA SER A 82 69.41 -37.27 17.43
C SER A 82 69.37 -38.05 16.12
N PHE A 83 70.39 -37.90 15.29
CA PHE A 83 70.58 -38.71 14.09
C PHE A 83 71.97 -39.31 14.06
N THR A 84 72.11 -40.46 13.40
CA THR A 84 73.42 -41.12 13.23
C THR A 84 73.95 -40.88 11.82
N VAL A 85 75.25 -40.62 11.69
CA VAL A 85 75.94 -40.57 10.39
C VAL A 85 77.19 -41.45 10.40
N ALA A 86 77.37 -42.22 9.33
CA ALA A 86 78.57 -43.00 9.02
C ALA A 86 78.92 -42.86 7.54
N ALA A 87 80.20 -42.94 7.20
CA ALA A 87 80.66 -42.90 5.81
C ALA A 87 81.47 -44.15 5.45
N SER A 88 81.24 -44.70 4.26
CA SER A 88 82.02 -45.82 3.73
C SER A 88 83.48 -45.45 3.43
N ASN A 89 83.77 -44.15 3.31
CA ASN A 89 85.12 -43.61 3.12
C ASN A 89 85.35 -42.37 4.01
N PRO A 90 85.87 -42.54 5.23
CA PRO A 90 86.04 -41.43 6.17
C PRO A 90 87.04 -40.37 5.73
N GLY A 91 88.09 -40.80 5.03
CA GLY A 91 89.15 -39.92 4.54
C GLY A 91 88.69 -38.92 3.48
N ALA A 92 87.64 -39.24 2.72
CA ALA A 92 87.13 -38.37 1.64
C ALA A 92 85.79 -37.66 1.96
N SER A 93 85.07 -38.09 3.00
CA SER A 93 83.73 -37.58 3.32
C SER A 93 83.72 -36.54 4.43
N GLY A 94 84.72 -36.55 5.31
CA GLY A 94 84.70 -35.74 6.52
C GLY A 94 84.04 -36.40 7.74
N PHE A 95 83.40 -37.55 7.57
CA PHE A 95 82.62 -38.26 8.60
C PHE A 95 83.26 -39.61 8.95
N GLY A 96 83.09 -40.10 10.18
CA GLY A 96 83.67 -41.37 10.63
C GLY A 96 83.09 -42.62 9.94
N ALA A 97 83.83 -43.73 9.93
CA ALA A 97 83.34 -45.03 9.43
C ALA A 97 82.32 -45.69 10.37
N LEU A 98 82.45 -45.41 11.67
CA LEU A 98 81.50 -45.86 12.67
C LEU A 98 80.35 -44.85 12.77
N PRO A 99 79.10 -45.33 12.98
CA PRO A 99 77.96 -44.45 13.23
C PRO A 99 78.25 -43.50 14.39
N THR A 100 78.25 -42.21 14.11
CA THR A 100 78.36 -41.15 15.10
C THR A 100 76.98 -40.55 15.34
N THR A 101 76.54 -40.54 16.60
CA THR A 101 75.28 -39.91 17.00
C THR A 101 75.49 -38.42 17.15
N VAL A 102 74.76 -37.65 16.34
CA VAL A 102 74.65 -36.20 16.46
C VAL A 102 73.42 -35.91 17.30
N ASN A 103 73.65 -35.44 18.53
CA ASN A 103 72.55 -35.00 19.39
C ASN A 103 72.04 -33.64 18.89
N GLY A 104 70.75 -33.56 18.56
CA GLY A 104 70.08 -32.29 18.30
C GLY A 104 69.89 -31.52 19.61
N ALA A 105 70.09 -30.21 19.59
CA ALA A 105 69.61 -29.36 20.68
C ALA A 105 68.10 -29.15 20.47
N GLY A 106 67.27 -29.78 21.29
CA GLY A 106 65.82 -29.56 21.26
C GLY A 106 65.45 -28.12 21.64
N GLY A 107 64.37 -27.59 21.08
CA GLY A 107 63.82 -26.30 21.50
C GLY A 107 63.30 -26.36 22.93
N ALA A 108 63.45 -25.28 23.70
CA ALA A 108 62.91 -25.22 25.06
C ALA A 108 61.37 -25.31 25.06
N SER A 109 60.78 -25.95 26.08
CA SER A 109 59.34 -25.86 26.32
C SER A 109 58.96 -24.42 26.63
N GLN A 110 57.79 -24.00 26.14
CA GLN A 110 57.29 -22.64 26.31
C GLN A 110 55.91 -22.70 26.97
N SER A 111 55.50 -21.61 27.61
CA SER A 111 54.11 -21.44 28.04
C SER A 111 53.54 -20.13 27.50
N LEU A 112 52.25 -20.15 27.22
CA LEU A 112 51.43 -18.99 26.89
C LEU A 112 50.29 -18.90 27.91
N THR A 113 50.15 -17.78 28.60
CA THR A 113 49.03 -17.56 29.53
C THR A 113 47.98 -16.70 28.84
N ILE A 114 46.76 -17.22 28.68
CA ILE A 114 45.62 -16.51 28.10
C ILE A 114 44.51 -16.43 29.15
N ASN A 115 44.03 -15.22 29.46
CA ASN A 115 42.99 -15.01 30.49
C ASN A 115 43.31 -15.78 31.79
N ASN A 116 44.52 -15.58 32.31
CA ASN A 116 45.07 -16.25 33.49
C ASN A 116 45.19 -17.79 33.41
N THR A 117 44.90 -18.41 32.27
CA THR A 117 45.05 -19.85 32.04
C THR A 117 46.37 -20.12 31.35
N ALA A 118 47.26 -20.88 32.00
CA ALA A 118 48.54 -21.27 31.43
C ALA A 118 48.36 -22.44 30.44
N ILE A 119 48.86 -22.28 29.22
CA ILE A 119 48.85 -23.26 28.14
C ILE A 119 50.30 -23.67 27.89
N ALA A 120 50.59 -24.95 28.10
CA ALA A 120 51.92 -25.52 27.86
C ALA A 120 52.12 -25.82 26.37
N ILE A 121 53.23 -25.35 25.82
CA ILE A 121 53.68 -25.61 24.46
C ILE A 121 54.91 -26.52 24.55
N PRO A 122 54.83 -27.77 24.06
CA PRO A 122 55.93 -28.73 24.17
C PRO A 122 57.24 -28.23 23.56
N ALA A 123 58.36 -28.80 24.03
CA ALA A 123 59.67 -28.61 23.42
C ALA A 123 59.61 -28.90 21.91
N SER A 124 60.23 -28.03 21.11
CA SER A 124 60.29 -28.12 19.65
C SER A 124 58.94 -28.17 18.91
N ALA A 125 57.84 -27.71 19.53
CA ALA A 125 56.51 -27.66 18.90
C ALA A 125 56.49 -26.75 17.65
N SER A 126 55.79 -27.19 16.60
CA SER A 126 55.52 -26.33 15.44
C SER A 126 54.48 -25.24 15.79
N LEU A 127 54.34 -24.22 14.94
CA LEU A 127 53.27 -23.23 15.08
C LEU A 127 51.88 -23.90 15.07
N ASP A 128 51.71 -24.95 14.26
CA ASP A 128 50.44 -25.67 14.17
C ASP A 128 50.16 -26.48 15.46
N ASP A 129 51.19 -27.00 16.12
CA ASP A 129 51.05 -27.65 17.43
C ASP A 129 50.71 -26.63 18.53
N ALA A 130 51.29 -25.44 18.46
CA ALA A 130 50.94 -24.36 19.38
C ALA A 130 49.49 -23.90 19.19
N ILE A 131 49.04 -23.75 17.93
CA ILE A 131 47.64 -23.43 17.60
C ILE A 131 46.69 -24.50 18.15
N LYS A 132 47.01 -25.78 17.98
CA LYS A 132 46.21 -26.88 18.54
C LYS A 132 46.12 -26.82 20.06
N ALA A 133 47.25 -26.60 20.74
CA ALA A 133 47.28 -26.49 22.21
C ALA A 133 46.43 -25.32 22.73
N ILE A 134 46.43 -24.19 22.02
CA ILE A 134 45.59 -23.03 22.37
C ILE A 134 44.11 -23.33 22.13
N ASN A 135 43.77 -23.88 20.96
CA ASN A 135 42.39 -24.18 20.60
C ASN A 135 41.75 -25.25 21.48
N LEU A 136 42.53 -26.21 22.01
CA LEU A 136 42.05 -27.20 22.97
C LEU A 136 41.51 -26.55 24.26
N GLN A 137 42.05 -25.39 24.62
CA GLN A 137 41.67 -24.63 25.82
C GLN A 137 40.69 -23.48 25.54
N SER A 138 40.22 -23.35 24.29
CA SER A 138 39.34 -22.25 23.84
C SER A 138 38.03 -22.15 24.62
N THR A 139 37.48 -23.27 25.13
CA THR A 139 36.26 -23.28 25.95
C THR A 139 36.46 -22.67 27.34
N ILE A 140 37.70 -22.64 27.83
CA ILE A 140 38.08 -22.06 29.12
C ILE A 140 38.56 -20.62 28.94
N THR A 141 39.39 -20.39 27.92
CA THR A 141 40.02 -19.07 27.70
C THR A 141 39.12 -18.11 26.92
N GLY A 142 38.16 -18.61 26.15
CA GLY A 142 37.36 -17.84 25.21
C GLY A 142 38.16 -17.33 24.00
N VAL A 143 39.36 -17.87 23.76
CA VAL A 143 40.27 -17.41 22.69
C VAL A 143 40.61 -18.57 21.77
N THR A 144 40.52 -18.34 20.48
CA THR A 144 40.97 -19.27 19.43
C THR A 144 42.25 -18.78 18.80
N ALA A 145 43.04 -19.71 18.28
CA ALA A 145 44.27 -19.44 17.56
C ALA A 145 44.15 -19.88 16.10
N SER A 146 44.74 -19.10 15.21
CA SER A 146 44.89 -19.43 13.80
C SER A 146 46.26 -18.95 13.28
N LYS A 147 46.55 -19.29 12.03
CA LYS A 147 47.80 -18.94 11.35
C LYS A 147 47.50 -17.92 10.27
N ASN A 148 48.15 -16.75 10.31
CA ASN A 148 48.17 -15.84 9.17
C ASN A 148 49.28 -16.26 8.20
N ILE A 149 48.93 -16.46 6.94
CA ILE A 149 49.83 -16.87 5.84
C ILE A 149 50.17 -15.71 4.89
N THR A 150 49.62 -14.52 5.12
CA THR A 150 49.84 -13.36 4.25
C THR A 150 51.25 -12.77 4.45
N GLY A 151 52.03 -12.68 3.37
CA GLY A 151 53.34 -12.01 3.37
C GLY A 151 54.55 -12.89 3.70
N GLY A 152 54.45 -14.22 3.59
CA GLY A 152 55.59 -15.15 3.70
C GLY A 152 56.08 -15.46 5.12
N GLY A 153 55.49 -14.84 6.15
CA GLY A 153 55.76 -15.14 7.57
C GLY A 153 54.56 -15.79 8.24
N ASN A 154 54.73 -17.01 8.76
CA ASN A 154 53.72 -17.72 9.53
C ASN A 154 53.55 -17.08 10.92
N LYS A 155 52.52 -16.25 11.13
CA LYS A 155 52.27 -15.58 12.41
C LYS A 155 51.08 -16.22 13.15
N LEU A 156 51.22 -16.38 14.47
CA LEU A 156 50.11 -16.73 15.36
C LEU A 156 49.11 -15.57 15.40
N VAL A 157 47.84 -15.86 15.13
CA VAL A 157 46.72 -14.93 15.30
C VAL A 157 45.84 -15.46 16.42
N LEU A 158 45.58 -14.64 17.41
CA LEU A 158 44.65 -14.94 18.49
C LEU A 158 43.37 -14.13 18.26
N SER A 159 42.24 -14.81 18.25
CA SER A 159 40.91 -14.22 18.12
C SER A 159 40.15 -14.45 19.41
N GLY A 160 39.66 -13.36 20.02
CA GLY A 160 38.82 -13.42 21.21
C GLY A 160 37.45 -14.02 20.93
N ALA A 161 36.60 -14.07 21.96
CA ALA A 161 35.23 -14.53 21.83
C ALA A 161 34.41 -13.60 20.92
N SER A 162 33.37 -14.17 20.31
CA SER A 162 32.42 -13.50 19.41
C SER A 162 31.66 -12.34 20.04
N ASP A 163 31.73 -12.19 21.36
CA ASP A 163 31.09 -11.14 22.15
C ASP A 163 31.89 -9.82 22.18
N GLY A 164 33.06 -9.76 21.53
CA GLY A 164 33.93 -8.59 21.50
C GLY A 164 34.67 -8.33 22.82
N SER A 165 34.60 -9.27 23.78
CA SER A 165 35.31 -9.16 25.04
C SER A 165 36.82 -9.11 24.80
N SER A 166 37.49 -8.18 25.48
CA SER A 166 38.95 -8.13 25.47
C SER A 166 39.53 -9.34 26.21
N PHE A 167 40.68 -9.84 25.77
CA PHE A 167 41.40 -10.93 26.43
C PHE A 167 42.84 -10.53 26.74
N SER A 168 43.45 -11.19 27.72
CA SER A 168 44.84 -10.96 28.12
C SER A 168 45.73 -12.10 27.64
N VAL A 169 46.94 -11.76 27.19
CA VAL A 169 47.93 -12.72 26.72
C VAL A 169 49.30 -12.39 27.30
N LEU A 170 50.01 -13.41 27.76
CA LEU A 170 51.36 -13.33 28.32
C LEU A 170 52.21 -14.51 27.88
N GLY A 171 53.29 -14.26 27.13
CA GLY A 171 54.27 -15.27 26.76
C GLY A 171 55.31 -15.51 27.85
N SER A 172 55.79 -16.74 27.97
CA SER A 172 56.98 -17.08 28.77
C SER A 172 58.25 -16.37 28.24
N ALA A 173 59.25 -16.22 29.10
CA ALA A 173 60.56 -15.68 28.71
C ALA A 173 61.17 -16.53 27.58
N GLY A 174 61.62 -15.85 26.50
CA GLY A 174 62.21 -16.53 25.34
C GLY A 174 61.22 -17.24 24.43
N ASN A 175 59.91 -16.98 24.54
CA ASN A 175 58.94 -17.59 23.63
C ASN A 175 59.17 -17.18 22.18
N THR A 176 59.02 -18.13 21.26
CA THR A 176 59.25 -17.97 19.82
C THR A 176 57.95 -17.71 19.04
N LEU A 177 56.81 -17.65 19.74
CA LEU A 177 55.48 -17.40 19.15
C LEU A 177 55.18 -15.91 18.91
N GLY A 178 56.14 -15.02 19.23
CA GLY A 178 56.02 -13.58 18.99
C GLY A 178 55.10 -12.87 19.99
N VAL A 179 54.86 -13.47 21.16
CA VAL A 179 54.03 -12.89 22.22
C VAL A 179 54.91 -12.18 23.24
N ALA A 180 54.50 -11.00 23.70
CA ALA A 180 55.25 -10.26 24.71
C ALA A 180 55.34 -11.01 26.05
N THR A 181 56.45 -10.82 26.76
CA THR A 181 56.70 -11.33 28.12
C THR A 181 56.06 -10.47 29.22
N SER A 182 55.29 -9.46 28.83
CA SER A 182 54.44 -8.64 29.71
C SER A 182 52.99 -8.79 29.29
N ALA A 183 52.10 -8.90 30.29
CA ALA A 183 50.69 -9.15 30.03
C ALA A 183 50.10 -8.04 29.15
N THR A 184 49.64 -8.41 27.96
CA THR A 184 49.08 -7.49 26.99
C THR A 184 47.58 -7.74 26.89
N LYS A 185 46.78 -6.69 27.03
CA LYS A 185 45.33 -6.75 26.80
C LYS A 185 45.06 -6.50 25.31
N ILE A 186 44.43 -7.47 24.66
CA ILE A 186 44.04 -7.40 23.26
C ILE A 186 42.53 -7.11 23.21
N ALA A 187 42.14 -6.09 22.46
CA ALA A 187 40.72 -5.80 22.24
C ALA A 187 40.09 -6.93 21.42
N GLY A 188 38.94 -7.44 21.86
CA GLY A 188 38.16 -8.36 21.07
C GLY A 188 37.50 -7.63 19.90
N THR A 189 37.33 -8.33 18.78
CA THR A 189 36.47 -7.88 17.69
C THR A 189 35.10 -8.50 17.93
N LEU A 190 34.04 -7.68 17.99
CA LEU A 190 32.68 -8.18 18.10
C LEU A 190 32.31 -8.91 16.79
N ASP A 191 32.00 -10.20 16.89
CA ASP A 191 31.60 -11.05 15.76
C ASP A 191 30.45 -11.97 16.20
N PRO A 192 29.23 -11.43 16.36
CA PRO A 192 28.18 -12.11 17.11
C PRO A 192 27.75 -13.42 16.47
N SER A 193 27.57 -14.44 17.30
CA SER A 193 27.07 -15.77 16.93
C SER A 193 25.68 -16.00 17.56
N PRO A 194 24.94 -17.05 17.17
CA PRO A 194 23.62 -17.34 17.75
C PRO A 194 23.62 -17.50 19.29
N THR A 195 24.75 -17.92 19.87
CA THR A 195 24.93 -18.08 21.33
C THR A 195 25.40 -16.81 22.03
N THR A 196 25.76 -15.75 21.29
CA THR A 196 26.22 -14.49 21.88
C THR A 196 25.07 -13.84 22.66
N LEU A 197 25.39 -13.34 23.86
CA LEU A 197 24.43 -12.65 24.72
C LEU A 197 23.98 -11.33 24.08
N VAL A 198 22.70 -11.02 24.17
CA VAL A 198 22.14 -9.76 23.63
C VAL A 198 22.70 -8.53 24.33
N THR A 199 23.26 -8.68 25.54
CA THR A 199 23.98 -7.61 26.22
C THR A 199 25.22 -7.14 25.47
N ALA A 200 25.87 -8.01 24.69
CA ALA A 200 26.99 -7.64 23.82
C ALA A 200 26.53 -6.75 22.64
N LEU A 201 25.23 -6.79 22.30
CA LEU A 201 24.60 -5.93 21.29
C LEU A 201 24.08 -4.62 21.88
N GLY A 202 24.31 -4.36 23.17
CA GLY A 202 23.90 -3.12 23.85
C GLY A 202 22.57 -3.19 24.59
N PHE A 203 21.89 -4.35 24.62
CA PHE A 203 20.70 -4.55 25.44
C PHE A 203 21.04 -4.65 26.94
N LYS A 204 20.09 -4.26 27.79
CA LYS A 204 20.16 -4.37 29.26
C LYS A 204 19.04 -5.27 29.79
N ALA A 205 19.22 -5.78 31.02
CA ALA A 205 18.17 -6.54 31.69
C ALA A 205 16.91 -5.69 31.90
N GLY A 206 15.73 -6.22 31.53
CA GLY A 206 14.47 -5.48 31.61
C GLY A 206 14.18 -4.61 30.39
N ASP A 207 15.02 -4.69 29.36
CA ASP A 207 14.74 -4.07 28.08
C ASP A 207 13.58 -4.77 27.37
N ASN A 208 12.74 -3.98 26.70
CA ASN A 208 11.72 -4.51 25.82
C ASN A 208 11.56 -3.68 24.56
N PHE A 209 11.25 -4.34 23.45
CA PHE A 209 10.78 -3.71 22.23
C PHE A 209 9.44 -4.33 21.87
N SER A 210 8.72 -3.76 20.91
CA SER A 210 7.49 -4.38 20.40
C SER A 210 7.62 -4.73 18.93
N VAL A 211 6.99 -5.86 18.55
CA VAL A 211 6.78 -6.25 17.16
C VAL A 211 5.27 -6.28 16.92
N ASN A 212 4.77 -5.44 16.02
CA ASN A 212 3.34 -5.26 15.75
C ASN A 212 2.50 -4.99 17.02
N GLY A 213 3.05 -4.22 17.97
CA GLY A 213 2.39 -3.91 19.25
C GLY A 213 2.57 -4.99 20.33
N GLN A 214 3.13 -6.15 20.01
CA GLN A 214 3.39 -7.23 20.96
C GLN A 214 4.76 -7.08 21.60
N SER A 215 4.83 -7.07 22.93
CA SER A 215 6.08 -6.82 23.66
C SER A 215 7.00 -8.05 23.72
N VAL A 216 8.26 -7.85 23.35
CA VAL A 216 9.36 -8.81 23.48
C VAL A 216 10.24 -8.38 24.65
N ASN A 217 10.14 -9.10 25.77
CA ASN A 217 10.87 -8.78 27.00
C ASN A 217 12.20 -9.53 27.09
N LEU A 218 13.29 -8.79 27.28
CA LEU A 218 14.65 -9.30 27.33
C LEU A 218 15.20 -9.36 28.76
N VAL A 219 16.00 -10.39 29.03
CA VAL A 219 16.72 -10.61 30.28
C VAL A 219 18.22 -10.74 30.00
N ALA A 220 19.05 -10.55 31.02
CA ALA A 220 20.51 -10.54 30.88
C ALA A 220 21.10 -11.83 30.28
N THR A 221 20.41 -12.96 30.46
CA THR A 221 20.85 -14.28 29.98
C THR A 221 20.39 -14.61 28.57
N ASP A 222 19.64 -13.71 27.91
CA ASP A 222 19.17 -13.98 26.55
C ASP A 222 20.35 -13.95 25.58
N THR A 223 20.42 -14.99 24.73
CA THR A 223 21.26 -15.05 23.54
C THR A 223 20.50 -14.53 22.32
N ILE A 224 21.20 -14.27 21.21
CA ILE A 224 20.58 -13.97 19.91
C ILE A 224 19.51 -15.01 19.55
N THR A 225 19.79 -16.32 19.73
CA THR A 225 18.81 -17.38 19.50
C THR A 225 17.57 -17.22 20.38
N SER A 226 17.73 -16.96 21.68
CA SER A 226 16.58 -16.80 22.56
C SER A 226 15.75 -15.55 22.25
N LEU A 227 16.38 -14.46 21.80
CA LEU A 227 15.69 -13.26 21.33
C LEU A 227 14.84 -13.57 20.10
N ILE A 228 15.40 -14.29 19.12
CA ILE A 228 14.67 -14.74 17.93
C ILE A 228 13.43 -15.55 18.32
N GLN A 229 13.58 -16.50 19.24
CA GLN A 229 12.46 -17.32 19.71
C GLN A 229 11.40 -16.49 20.44
N LYS A 230 11.82 -15.48 21.23
CA LYS A 230 10.90 -14.58 21.92
C LYS A 230 10.09 -13.71 20.95
N VAL A 231 10.66 -13.29 19.82
CA VAL A 231 9.91 -12.59 18.76
C VAL A 231 8.80 -13.47 18.19
N GLY A 232 9.14 -14.71 17.82
CA GLY A 232 8.16 -15.67 17.30
C GLY A 232 7.06 -15.97 18.32
N ALA A 233 7.41 -16.14 19.59
CA ALA A 233 6.45 -16.37 20.67
C ALA A 233 5.54 -15.17 20.93
N ALA A 234 6.09 -13.95 21.02
CA ALA A 234 5.32 -12.73 21.31
C ALA A 234 4.29 -12.41 20.22
N THR A 235 4.63 -12.70 18.96
CA THR A 235 3.74 -12.48 17.81
C THR A 235 2.90 -13.70 17.44
N ASN A 236 2.96 -14.76 18.26
CA ASN A 236 2.26 -16.03 18.00
C ASN A 236 2.53 -16.59 16.59
N GLY A 237 3.77 -16.44 16.11
CA GLY A 237 4.23 -16.90 14.79
C GLY A 237 3.91 -15.97 13.63
N ALA A 238 3.19 -14.85 13.83
CA ALA A 238 2.86 -13.91 12.77
C ALA A 238 4.10 -13.20 12.19
N VAL A 239 5.15 -13.01 13.01
CA VAL A 239 6.45 -12.50 12.57
C VAL A 239 7.56 -13.37 13.15
N THR A 240 8.47 -13.82 12.30
CA THR A 240 9.69 -14.54 12.68
C THR A 240 10.89 -13.62 12.58
N ALA A 241 11.87 -13.78 13.46
CA ALA A 241 13.15 -13.09 13.36
C ALA A 241 14.24 -14.07 12.91
N ASN A 242 15.30 -13.54 12.30
CA ASN A 242 16.52 -14.26 12.00
C ASN A 242 17.72 -13.34 12.23
N TYR A 243 18.90 -13.93 12.40
CA TYR A 243 20.16 -13.20 12.48
C TYR A 243 21.15 -13.79 11.47
N ASP A 244 21.62 -12.96 10.54
CA ASP A 244 22.66 -13.34 9.59
C ASP A 244 24.04 -12.99 10.16
N THR A 245 24.81 -14.01 10.51
CA THR A 245 26.17 -13.89 11.06
C THR A 245 27.19 -13.37 10.04
N THR A 246 26.87 -13.39 8.74
CA THR A 246 27.77 -12.87 7.70
C THR A 246 27.65 -11.36 7.58
N SER A 247 26.42 -10.86 7.62
CA SER A 247 26.14 -9.42 7.52
C SER A 247 25.97 -8.71 8.87
N ASN A 248 25.98 -9.48 9.97
CA ASN A 248 25.73 -9.02 11.33
C ASN A 248 24.44 -8.20 11.46
N LYS A 249 23.36 -8.71 10.87
CA LYS A 249 22.06 -8.04 10.82
C LYS A 249 20.92 -8.97 11.23
N PHE A 250 19.98 -8.41 11.97
CA PHE A 250 18.67 -9.04 12.16
C PHE A 250 17.81 -8.84 10.91
N SER A 251 16.94 -9.81 10.66
CA SER A 251 15.83 -9.68 9.73
C SER A 251 14.53 -10.14 10.40
N PHE A 252 13.41 -9.56 9.98
CA PHE A 252 12.09 -9.90 10.48
C PHE A 252 11.19 -10.20 9.29
N THR A 253 10.57 -11.37 9.29
CA THR A 253 9.79 -11.90 8.18
C THR A 253 8.37 -12.20 8.67
N ALA A 254 7.40 -11.54 8.05
CA ALA A 254 5.99 -11.83 8.25
C ALA A 254 5.64 -13.24 7.73
N ALA A 255 4.70 -13.92 8.39
CA ALA A 255 4.24 -15.25 7.99
C ALA A 255 3.46 -15.25 6.66
N ASP A 256 2.87 -14.10 6.29
CA ASP A 256 2.10 -13.91 5.08
C ASP A 256 2.36 -12.51 4.48
N THR A 257 1.85 -12.29 3.25
CA THR A 257 2.00 -11.04 2.50
C THR A 257 1.13 -9.89 3.04
N ASN A 258 0.22 -10.17 3.97
CA ASN A 258 -0.77 -9.22 4.49
C ASN A 258 -0.36 -8.64 5.84
N THR A 259 0.57 -9.31 6.53
CA THR A 259 1.07 -8.90 7.84
C THR A 259 2.22 -7.91 7.67
N ALA A 260 2.04 -6.69 8.17
CA ALA A 260 3.11 -5.71 8.28
C ALA A 260 4.10 -6.11 9.38
N VAL A 261 5.34 -5.62 9.30
CA VAL A 261 6.30 -5.70 10.40
C VAL A 261 6.54 -4.29 10.90
N SER A 262 6.18 -4.01 12.14
CA SER A 262 6.46 -2.75 12.83
C SER A 262 7.25 -3.03 14.09
N LEU A 263 8.38 -2.35 14.24
CA LEU A 263 9.27 -2.49 15.38
C LEU A 263 9.26 -1.17 16.16
N THR A 264 8.75 -1.16 17.37
CA THR A 264 8.79 0.05 18.21
C THR A 264 9.63 -0.16 19.45
N ASP A 265 10.29 0.91 19.90
CA ASP A 265 10.93 0.90 21.20
C ASP A 265 9.85 0.70 22.29
N GLY A 266 10.15 -0.14 23.27
CA GLY A 266 9.26 -0.36 24.41
C GLY A 266 9.39 0.73 25.47
N ALA A 267 8.54 0.65 26.51
CA ALA A 267 8.31 1.73 27.48
C ALA A 267 9.55 2.12 28.32
N THR A 268 10.59 1.30 28.37
CA THR A 268 11.85 1.59 29.09
C THR A 268 12.90 2.16 28.13
N ALA A 269 12.72 3.42 27.72
CA ALA A 269 13.44 4.06 26.62
C ALA A 269 14.98 4.10 26.77
N THR A 270 15.68 3.38 25.86
CA THR A 270 16.98 3.75 25.24
C THR A 270 17.12 2.96 23.93
N SER A 271 16.75 3.55 22.78
CA SER A 271 17.06 3.13 21.40
C SER A 271 17.29 1.62 21.16
N LYS A 272 16.28 0.78 21.41
CA LYS A 272 16.43 -0.69 21.43
C LYS A 272 16.28 -1.31 20.04
N VAL A 273 15.47 -0.71 19.17
CA VAL A 273 15.38 -1.11 17.77
C VAL A 273 16.68 -0.80 17.01
N ALA A 274 17.41 0.23 17.42
CA ALA A 274 18.74 0.54 16.87
C ALA A 274 19.78 -0.54 17.20
N ASN A 275 19.71 -1.16 18.38
CA ASN A 275 20.55 -2.29 18.77
C ASN A 275 20.26 -3.57 17.93
N LEU A 276 19.09 -3.65 17.28
CA LEU A 276 18.78 -4.67 16.28
C LEU A 276 19.33 -4.34 14.88
N GLY A 277 19.97 -3.18 14.72
CA GLY A 277 20.53 -2.71 13.45
C GLY A 277 19.56 -1.93 12.55
N PHE A 278 18.41 -1.49 13.08
CA PHE A 278 17.41 -0.73 12.31
C PHE A 278 17.34 0.73 12.74
N THR A 279 17.34 1.64 11.76
CA THR A 279 17.13 3.08 11.97
C THR A 279 15.68 3.52 11.76
N THR A 280 14.84 2.65 11.19
CA THR A 280 13.41 2.87 10.94
C THR A 280 12.56 1.89 11.77
N THR A 281 11.41 2.34 12.25
CA THR A 281 10.56 1.60 13.22
C THR A 281 9.25 1.08 12.63
N SER A 282 8.94 1.40 11.37
CA SER A 282 7.71 0.95 10.70
C SER A 282 8.01 0.50 9.28
N PHE A 283 7.71 -0.76 8.98
CA PHE A 283 7.89 -1.34 7.65
C PHE A 283 6.52 -1.71 7.06
N GLY A 284 6.32 -1.40 5.77
CA GLY A 284 5.08 -1.75 5.08
C GLY A 284 4.88 -3.27 5.01
N ALA A 285 3.61 -3.70 4.87
CA ALA A 285 3.28 -5.11 4.62
C ALA A 285 4.07 -5.67 3.42
N GLY A 286 4.68 -6.84 3.60
CA GLY A 286 5.44 -7.54 2.57
C GLY A 286 6.81 -6.95 2.18
N LEU A 287 7.27 -5.87 2.82
CA LEU A 287 8.53 -5.19 2.48
C LEU A 287 9.48 -5.16 3.68
N GLY A 288 9.95 -6.34 4.12
CA GLY A 288 10.97 -6.52 5.18
C GLY A 288 12.34 -5.89 4.92
N ASN A 289 12.38 -4.78 4.17
CA ASN A 289 13.53 -3.97 3.87
C ASN A 289 13.11 -2.49 3.81
N GLY A 290 13.21 -1.77 4.94
CA GLY A 290 13.44 -0.31 5.06
C GLY A 290 12.57 0.72 4.32
N SER A 291 11.73 0.36 3.36
CA SER A 291 11.10 1.28 2.42
C SER A 291 9.67 1.58 2.85
N SER A 292 9.37 2.86 3.04
CA SER A 292 8.00 3.36 3.20
C SER A 292 7.14 2.96 2.00
N SER A 293 5.85 2.72 2.25
CA SER A 293 4.88 2.45 1.16
C SER A 293 4.96 3.57 0.10
N PRO A 294 4.91 3.26 -1.21
CA PRO A 294 4.84 4.26 -2.28
C PRO A 294 3.61 5.18 -2.18
N LEU A 295 2.61 4.77 -1.40
CA LEU A 295 1.42 5.55 -1.11
C LEU A 295 1.60 6.50 0.06
N GLN A 296 2.61 6.33 0.91
CA GLN A 296 2.73 7.13 2.13
C GLN A 296 2.90 8.62 1.83
N GLY A 297 2.03 9.45 2.42
CA GLY A 297 1.97 10.90 2.18
C GLY A 297 1.26 11.29 0.88
N GLN A 298 0.94 10.34 0.00
CA GLN A 298 0.23 10.61 -1.25
C GLN A 298 -1.24 10.86 -0.97
N SER A 299 -1.84 11.78 -1.73
CA SER A 299 -3.24 12.16 -1.54
C SER A 299 -4.03 11.97 -2.82
N ILE A 300 -5.29 11.56 -2.69
CA ILE A 300 -6.23 11.49 -3.81
C ILE A 300 -7.48 12.26 -3.45
N THR A 301 -8.10 12.88 -4.45
CA THR A 301 -9.46 13.39 -4.37
C THR A 301 -10.33 12.56 -5.29
N VAL A 302 -11.41 12.01 -4.75
CA VAL A 302 -12.39 11.21 -5.49
C VAL A 302 -13.68 12.01 -5.58
N GLN A 303 -14.17 12.13 -6.80
CA GLN A 303 -15.37 12.86 -7.14
C GLN A 303 -16.32 11.94 -7.89
N VAL A 304 -17.58 11.88 -7.46
CA VAL A 304 -18.63 11.11 -8.11
C VAL A 304 -19.81 12.01 -8.41
N GLY A 305 -20.32 11.92 -9.64
CA GLY A 305 -21.46 12.71 -10.15
C GLY A 305 -21.04 13.76 -11.18
N THR A 306 -21.98 14.63 -11.57
CA THR A 306 -21.71 15.73 -12.51
C THR A 306 -22.35 17.05 -12.07
N GLY A 307 -21.82 18.16 -12.59
CA GLY A 307 -22.36 19.51 -12.37
C GLY A 307 -22.40 19.92 -10.90
N ALA A 308 -23.52 20.49 -10.46
CA ALA A 308 -23.70 20.98 -9.09
C ALA A 308 -23.90 19.86 -8.05
N ASN A 309 -24.03 18.60 -8.46
CA ASN A 309 -24.33 17.45 -7.59
C ASN A 309 -23.10 16.54 -7.37
N VAL A 310 -21.89 17.03 -7.64
CA VAL A 310 -20.66 16.24 -7.44
C VAL A 310 -20.42 16.03 -5.94
N SER A 311 -20.39 14.77 -5.51
CA SER A 311 -19.90 14.39 -4.19
C SER A 311 -18.39 14.24 -4.24
N SER A 312 -17.66 14.91 -3.35
CA SER A 312 -16.20 14.97 -3.38
C SER A 312 -15.63 14.62 -2.01
N THR A 313 -14.59 13.78 -2.00
CA THR A 313 -13.83 13.44 -0.78
C THR A 313 -12.34 13.44 -1.09
N SER A 314 -11.52 13.89 -0.13
CA SER A 314 -10.06 13.91 -0.25
C SER A 314 -9.45 13.16 0.92
N LEU A 315 -8.43 12.36 0.64
CA LEU A 315 -7.74 11.57 1.66
C LEU A 315 -6.24 11.56 1.40
N THR A 316 -5.48 11.32 2.47
CA THR A 316 -4.04 11.10 2.45
C THR A 316 -3.73 9.71 2.97
N PHE A 317 -2.89 8.97 2.25
CA PHE A 317 -2.45 7.65 2.66
C PHE A 317 -1.33 7.75 3.70
N GLY A 318 -1.43 6.94 4.75
CA GLY A 318 -0.46 6.90 5.85
C GLY A 318 -1.09 6.38 7.15
N SER A 319 -0.29 6.33 8.21
CA SER A 319 -0.68 5.71 9.50
C SER A 319 -0.99 6.72 10.61
N ALA A 320 -0.86 8.03 10.36
CA ALA A 320 -1.22 9.03 11.35
C ALA A 320 -2.75 9.15 11.49
N ALA A 321 -3.21 9.76 12.59
CA ALA A 321 -4.64 10.03 12.79
C ALA A 321 -5.21 10.84 11.61
N GLY A 322 -6.34 10.38 11.06
CA GLY A 322 -6.98 11.00 9.89
C GLY A 322 -6.41 10.56 8.53
N GLN A 323 -5.40 9.68 8.51
CA GLN A 323 -4.84 9.09 7.28
C GLN A 323 -5.36 7.67 7.05
N VAL A 324 -5.21 7.18 5.82
CA VAL A 324 -5.69 5.87 5.38
C VAL A 324 -4.52 4.90 5.22
N SER A 325 -4.58 3.77 5.93
CA SER A 325 -3.58 2.69 5.84
C SER A 325 -4.19 1.32 5.52
N THR A 326 -5.51 1.18 5.59
CA THR A 326 -6.22 -0.08 5.30
C THR A 326 -7.34 0.14 4.27
N LEU A 327 -7.73 -0.95 3.57
CA LEU A 327 -8.85 -0.92 2.62
C LEU A 327 -10.18 -0.53 3.29
N SER A 328 -10.39 -0.96 4.54
CA SER A 328 -11.58 -0.60 5.31
C SER A 328 -11.64 0.90 5.60
N GLN A 329 -10.53 1.50 6.01
CA GLN A 329 -10.42 2.95 6.18
C GLN A 329 -10.65 3.68 4.84
N LEU A 330 -10.06 3.20 3.75
CA LEU A 330 -10.25 3.75 2.42
C LEU A 330 -11.73 3.76 2.03
N ASN A 331 -12.41 2.61 2.19
CA ASN A 331 -13.84 2.49 1.88
C ASN A 331 -14.72 3.36 2.79
N SER A 332 -14.34 3.56 4.05
CA SER A 332 -15.05 4.48 4.93
C SER A 332 -14.95 5.94 4.46
N PHE A 333 -13.81 6.38 3.94
CA PHE A 333 -13.63 7.72 3.37
C PHE A 333 -14.34 7.88 2.02
N LEU A 334 -14.32 6.83 1.19
CA LEU A 334 -14.94 6.86 -0.15
C LEU A 334 -16.47 6.79 -0.11
N ALA A 335 -17.05 6.21 0.94
CA ALA A 335 -18.50 6.11 1.10
C ALA A 335 -19.19 7.48 1.07
N SER A 336 -18.57 8.54 1.61
CA SER A 336 -19.14 9.90 1.57
C SER A 336 -19.19 10.51 0.16
N ALA A 337 -18.45 9.92 -0.79
CA ALA A 337 -18.48 10.28 -2.20
C ALA A 337 -19.13 9.19 -3.06
N ASN A 338 -19.93 8.27 -2.50
CA ASN A 338 -20.57 7.16 -3.23
C ASN A 338 -19.58 6.30 -4.03
N ALA A 339 -18.37 6.12 -3.51
CA ALA A 339 -17.34 5.30 -4.12
C ALA A 339 -16.91 4.16 -3.19
N GLN A 340 -16.36 3.11 -3.79
CA GLN A 340 -15.73 2.00 -3.11
C GLN A 340 -14.41 1.65 -3.81
N ALA A 341 -13.47 1.14 -3.03
CA ALA A 341 -12.21 0.60 -3.48
C ALA A 341 -12.18 -0.92 -3.26
N THR A 342 -11.53 -1.60 -4.20
CA THR A 342 -11.14 -3.01 -4.10
C THR A 342 -9.64 -3.13 -4.36
N ILE A 343 -9.04 -4.19 -3.83
CA ILE A 343 -7.63 -4.51 -4.09
C ILE A 343 -7.61 -5.85 -4.82
N ASP A 344 -6.98 -5.87 -5.98
CA ASP A 344 -6.66 -7.11 -6.67
C ASP A 344 -5.55 -7.82 -5.88
N ALA A 345 -5.87 -8.98 -5.31
CA ALA A 345 -4.95 -9.76 -4.47
C ALA A 345 -3.71 -10.27 -5.23
N THR A 346 -3.74 -10.33 -6.55
CA THR A 346 -2.63 -10.83 -7.39
C THR A 346 -1.73 -9.69 -7.84
N THR A 347 -2.32 -8.57 -8.26
CA THR A 347 -1.56 -7.44 -8.83
C THR A 347 -1.28 -6.32 -7.82
N GLY A 348 -1.94 -6.33 -6.66
CA GLY A 348 -1.90 -5.25 -5.68
C GLY A 348 -2.55 -3.94 -6.13
N LYS A 349 -3.22 -3.94 -7.29
CA LYS A 349 -3.86 -2.74 -7.84
C LYS A 349 -5.10 -2.36 -7.03
N ILE A 350 -5.16 -1.09 -6.65
CA ILE A 350 -6.36 -0.49 -6.05
C ILE A 350 -7.25 -0.02 -7.20
N SER A 351 -8.46 -0.58 -7.29
CA SER A 351 -9.49 -0.10 -8.22
C SER A 351 -10.55 0.64 -7.44
N ILE A 352 -10.89 1.85 -7.86
CA ILE A 352 -11.99 2.63 -7.30
C ILE A 352 -13.15 2.59 -8.30
N SER A 353 -14.34 2.24 -7.81
CA SER A 353 -15.59 2.24 -8.56
C SER A 353 -16.66 3.04 -7.80
N THR A 354 -17.68 3.49 -8.51
CA THR A 354 -18.87 4.04 -7.85
C THR A 354 -19.67 2.89 -7.22
N THR A 355 -20.40 3.15 -6.13
CA THR A 355 -21.30 2.16 -5.52
C THR A 355 -22.62 2.01 -6.30
N ASN A 356 -22.80 2.78 -7.38
CA ASN A 356 -23.86 2.68 -8.42
C ASN A 356 -25.31 2.55 -7.93
N ASP A 357 -25.60 2.89 -6.67
CA ASP A 357 -26.96 2.81 -6.12
C ASP A 357 -27.91 3.88 -6.72
N LEU A 358 -27.39 4.89 -7.43
CA LEU A 358 -28.14 6.06 -7.89
C LEU A 358 -28.04 6.39 -9.39
N GLY A 359 -27.30 5.59 -10.18
CA GLY A 359 -27.23 5.73 -11.65
C GLY A 359 -25.82 5.93 -12.23
N ALA A 360 -25.76 6.37 -13.50
CA ALA A 360 -24.51 6.57 -14.21
C ALA A 360 -23.80 7.86 -13.77
N GLU A 361 -23.11 7.79 -12.63
CA GLU A 361 -22.32 8.88 -12.08
C GLU A 361 -20.87 8.82 -12.56
N ASN A 362 -20.37 9.91 -13.15
CA ASN A 362 -18.97 10.00 -13.56
C ASN A 362 -18.07 9.86 -12.34
N LEU A 363 -17.01 9.06 -12.47
CA LEU A 363 -15.96 8.92 -11.46
C LEU A 363 -14.75 9.73 -11.91
N SER A 364 -14.31 10.68 -11.09
CA SER A 364 -13.06 11.41 -11.30
C SER A 364 -12.12 11.15 -10.12
N ILE A 365 -10.89 10.76 -10.43
CA ILE A 365 -9.81 10.57 -9.47
C ILE A 365 -8.74 11.59 -9.78
N ILE A 366 -8.39 12.40 -8.78
CA ILE A 366 -7.36 13.43 -8.88
C ILE A 366 -6.25 13.07 -7.91
N ALA A 367 -5.16 12.50 -8.45
CA ALA A 367 -3.97 12.19 -7.70
C ALA A 367 -3.14 13.46 -7.47
N SER A 368 -2.76 13.72 -6.22
CA SER A 368 -1.98 14.88 -5.80
C SER A 368 -0.65 14.44 -5.18
N GLY A 369 0.40 15.23 -5.37
CA GLY A 369 1.76 14.95 -4.87
C GLY A 369 2.67 14.32 -5.93
N THR A 370 3.97 14.64 -5.86
CA THR A 370 4.97 14.13 -6.79
C THR A 370 5.14 12.62 -6.61
N GLY A 371 5.16 11.87 -7.72
CA GLY A 371 5.33 10.41 -7.69
C GLY A 371 4.10 9.63 -7.20
N ASN A 372 2.90 10.23 -7.24
CA ASN A 372 1.68 9.54 -6.85
C ASN A 372 1.38 8.40 -7.85
N PRO A 373 1.26 7.13 -7.41
CA PRO A 373 1.05 6.00 -8.31
C PRO A 373 -0.39 5.89 -8.81
N PHE A 374 -1.34 6.66 -8.26
CA PHE A 374 -2.70 6.72 -8.81
C PHE A 374 -2.72 7.50 -10.12
N THR A 375 -3.42 6.94 -11.12
CA THR A 375 -3.71 7.65 -12.37
C THR A 375 -4.76 8.71 -12.13
N THR A 376 -4.44 9.98 -12.41
CA THR A 376 -5.47 11.03 -12.52
C THR A 376 -6.28 10.82 -13.79
N GLY A 377 -7.59 10.79 -13.66
CA GLY A 377 -8.47 10.59 -14.81
C GLY A 377 -9.94 10.68 -14.44
N THR A 378 -10.76 10.89 -15.47
CA THR A 378 -12.22 10.88 -15.37
C THR A 378 -12.75 9.75 -16.23
N ASN A 379 -13.60 8.93 -15.63
CA ASN A 379 -14.35 7.90 -16.32
C ASN A 379 -15.83 8.28 -16.29
N ALA A 380 -16.42 8.45 -17.47
CA ALA A 380 -17.84 8.72 -17.56
C ALA A 380 -18.60 7.41 -17.37
N ALA A 381 -19.41 7.31 -16.32
CA ALA A 381 -20.34 6.21 -16.23
C ALA A 381 -21.44 6.48 -17.28
N VAL A 382 -21.78 5.45 -18.04
CA VAL A 382 -22.88 5.51 -18.99
C VAL A 382 -23.81 4.37 -18.62
N ILE A 383 -25.11 4.64 -18.50
CA ILE A 383 -26.09 3.55 -18.46
C ILE A 383 -25.97 2.85 -19.81
N GLY A 384 -25.51 1.60 -19.81
CA GLY A 384 -25.35 0.77 -21.00
C GLY A 384 -26.48 -0.25 -21.13
N GLY A 385 -26.59 -0.87 -22.30
CA GLY A 385 -27.56 -1.94 -22.57
C GLY A 385 -29.03 -1.51 -22.45
N ASP A 386 -29.87 -2.43 -22.00
CA ASP A 386 -31.34 -2.25 -21.99
C ASP A 386 -31.82 -1.11 -21.08
N GLY A 387 -31.06 -0.78 -20.04
CA GLY A 387 -31.34 0.36 -19.16
C GLY A 387 -31.26 1.70 -19.92
N ALA A 388 -30.26 1.85 -20.79
CA ALA A 388 -30.07 3.05 -21.61
C ALA A 388 -31.21 3.20 -22.61
N THR A 389 -31.52 2.12 -23.31
CA THR A 389 -32.61 2.06 -24.30
C THR A 389 -33.95 2.42 -23.65
N SER A 390 -34.23 1.86 -22.47
CA SER A 390 -35.48 2.13 -21.74
C SER A 390 -35.60 3.62 -21.35
N ARG A 391 -34.53 4.24 -20.83
CA ARG A 391 -34.55 5.66 -20.45
C ARG A 391 -34.63 6.59 -21.66
N ASN A 392 -33.98 6.25 -22.75
CA ASN A 392 -34.08 6.98 -24.02
C ASN A 392 -35.51 6.94 -24.60
N ASN A 393 -36.20 5.80 -24.48
CA ASN A 393 -37.61 5.68 -24.86
C ASN A 393 -38.52 6.58 -23.97
N LEU A 394 -38.20 6.73 -22.68
CA LEU A 394 -38.92 7.63 -21.78
C LEU A 394 -38.67 9.11 -22.13
N VAL A 395 -37.45 9.50 -22.50
CA VAL A 395 -37.16 10.85 -23.01
C VAL A 395 -37.99 11.15 -24.26
N THR A 396 -38.04 10.20 -25.20
CA THR A 396 -38.85 10.31 -26.42
C THR A 396 -40.33 10.45 -26.07
N SER A 397 -40.83 9.62 -25.14
CA SER A 397 -42.22 9.67 -24.69
C SER A 397 -42.56 11.01 -24.03
N TYR A 398 -41.68 11.54 -23.19
CA TYR A 398 -41.84 12.85 -22.56
C TYR A 398 -41.91 13.97 -23.62
N ASN A 399 -40.98 14.02 -24.57
CA ASN A 399 -40.98 15.03 -25.62
C ASN A 399 -42.23 14.94 -26.53
N ASN A 400 -42.72 13.73 -26.80
CA ASN A 400 -43.97 13.52 -27.51
C ASN A 400 -45.17 14.03 -26.71
N LEU A 401 -45.20 13.81 -25.39
CA LEU A 401 -46.25 14.34 -24.52
C LEU A 401 -46.25 15.87 -24.48
N LEU A 402 -45.09 16.54 -24.53
CA LEU A 402 -45.04 18.00 -24.65
C LEU A 402 -45.74 18.48 -25.92
N THR A 403 -45.47 17.83 -27.04
CA THR A 403 -46.14 18.11 -28.32
C THR A 403 -47.66 17.90 -28.20
N GLN A 404 -48.09 16.82 -27.54
CA GLN A 404 -49.52 16.55 -27.34
C GLN A 404 -50.20 17.58 -26.43
N ILE A 405 -49.50 18.11 -25.41
CA ILE A 405 -50.00 19.21 -24.58
C ILE A 405 -50.26 20.45 -25.44
N ASP A 406 -49.30 20.82 -26.30
CA ASP A 406 -49.44 21.98 -27.19
C ASP A 406 -50.58 21.80 -28.20
N GLN A 407 -50.70 20.60 -28.78
CA GLN A 407 -51.79 20.25 -29.71
C GLN A 407 -53.16 20.32 -29.02
N LEU A 408 -53.29 19.69 -27.85
CA LEU A 408 -54.56 19.68 -27.10
C LEU A 408 -54.97 21.09 -26.68
N ALA A 409 -54.02 21.93 -26.25
CA ALA A 409 -54.30 23.32 -25.93
C ALA A 409 -54.71 24.12 -27.18
N GLY A 410 -54.06 23.89 -28.32
CA GLY A 410 -54.40 24.52 -29.60
C GLY A 410 -55.79 24.15 -30.13
N ASP A 411 -56.19 22.88 -29.96
CA ASP A 411 -57.45 22.35 -30.46
C ASP A 411 -58.67 22.70 -29.58
N ALA A 412 -58.46 23.20 -28.36
CA ALA A 412 -59.51 23.50 -27.37
C ALA A 412 -60.39 24.74 -27.68
N GLY A 413 -60.43 25.20 -28.93
CA GLY A 413 -61.20 26.37 -29.34
C GLY A 413 -62.71 26.12 -29.42
N TYR A 414 -63.51 27.11 -29.01
CA TYR A 414 -64.96 27.13 -29.18
C TYR A 414 -65.40 28.42 -29.88
N ASN A 415 -66.15 28.29 -30.98
CA ASN A 415 -66.63 29.42 -31.79
C ASN A 415 -65.55 30.47 -32.12
N GLY A 416 -64.31 30.03 -32.37
CA GLY A 416 -63.18 30.90 -32.72
C GLY A 416 -62.49 31.59 -31.54
N VAL A 417 -62.83 31.24 -30.29
CA VAL A 417 -62.13 31.70 -29.08
C VAL A 417 -61.47 30.50 -28.42
N ASN A 418 -60.16 30.60 -28.14
CA ASN A 418 -59.43 29.60 -27.37
C ASN A 418 -58.75 30.22 -26.15
N LEU A 419 -59.37 30.00 -24.98
CA LEU A 419 -58.90 30.50 -23.70
C LEU A 419 -57.56 29.86 -23.26
N LEU A 420 -57.17 28.73 -23.86
CA LEU A 420 -55.90 28.04 -23.60
C LEU A 420 -54.78 28.49 -24.53
N THR A 421 -55.05 29.22 -25.61
CA THR A 421 -54.00 29.85 -26.43
C THR A 421 -53.79 31.32 -26.06
N GLY A 422 -54.61 31.86 -25.15
CA GLY A 422 -54.51 33.23 -24.65
C GLY A 422 -55.61 34.18 -25.15
N ASP A 423 -56.61 33.68 -25.88
CA ASP A 423 -57.74 34.51 -26.30
C ASP A 423 -58.61 34.90 -25.10
N ASN A 424 -59.25 36.06 -25.19
CA ASN A 424 -60.16 36.54 -24.15
C ASN A 424 -61.61 36.34 -24.56
N LEU A 425 -62.46 35.94 -23.61
CA LEU A 425 -63.90 35.81 -23.80
C LEU A 425 -64.63 36.89 -23.01
N LYS A 426 -65.38 37.75 -23.69
CA LYS A 426 -66.28 38.70 -23.06
C LYS A 426 -67.71 38.18 -23.11
N ILE A 427 -68.32 37.99 -21.95
CA ILE A 427 -69.71 37.55 -21.80
C ILE A 427 -70.54 38.77 -21.36
N SER A 428 -71.47 39.21 -22.19
CA SER A 428 -72.40 40.29 -21.82
C SER A 428 -73.61 39.74 -21.08
N PHE A 429 -73.97 40.37 -19.96
CA PHE A 429 -75.16 40.03 -19.18
C PHE A 429 -76.37 40.92 -19.50
N ASN A 430 -76.19 41.98 -20.30
CA ASN A 430 -77.26 42.84 -20.77
C ASN A 430 -77.10 43.23 -22.25
N GLU A 431 -78.15 43.79 -22.83
CA GLU A 431 -78.25 44.10 -24.27
C GLU A 431 -77.28 45.22 -24.68
N LYS A 432 -76.94 46.11 -23.74
CA LYS A 432 -76.06 47.26 -23.97
C LYS A 432 -74.58 46.97 -23.71
N GLY A 433 -74.21 45.79 -23.21
CA GLY A 433 -72.82 45.44 -22.91
C GLY A 433 -72.21 46.10 -21.66
N SER A 434 -72.99 46.89 -20.91
CA SER A 434 -72.50 47.61 -19.72
C SER A 434 -72.31 46.71 -18.51
N SER A 435 -73.01 45.57 -18.45
CA SER A 435 -72.75 44.51 -17.48
C SER A 435 -72.14 43.31 -18.20
N ASN A 436 -70.92 42.93 -17.84
CA ASN A 436 -70.20 41.85 -18.49
C ASN A 436 -69.22 41.15 -17.55
N LEU A 437 -68.80 39.95 -17.93
CA LEU A 437 -67.65 39.23 -17.39
C LEU A 437 -66.61 39.08 -18.49
N SER A 438 -65.38 39.53 -18.23
CA SER A 438 -64.24 39.30 -19.11
C SER A 438 -63.41 38.15 -18.55
N ILE A 439 -63.38 37.03 -19.24
CA ILE A 439 -62.55 35.88 -18.91
C ILE A 439 -61.25 36.04 -19.71
N GLN A 440 -60.14 36.19 -19.00
CA GLN A 440 -58.83 36.28 -19.62
C GLN A 440 -58.31 34.88 -19.92
N GLY A 441 -57.94 34.63 -21.16
CA GLY A 441 -57.25 33.41 -21.54
C GLY A 441 -55.84 33.40 -20.99
N SER A 442 -55.31 32.21 -20.77
CA SER A 442 -53.91 32.00 -20.44
C SER A 442 -53.33 31.03 -21.44
N SER A 443 -52.20 31.37 -22.04
CA SER A 443 -51.54 30.50 -23.02
C SER A 443 -50.92 29.30 -22.31
N VAL A 444 -51.59 28.15 -22.39
CA VAL A 444 -51.16 26.86 -21.88
C VAL A 444 -50.40 26.13 -22.99
N SER A 445 -49.09 26.31 -23.02
CA SER A 445 -48.18 25.50 -23.82
C SER A 445 -47.18 24.82 -22.90
N ALA A 446 -46.55 23.73 -23.35
CA ALA A 446 -45.46 23.08 -22.65
C ALA A 446 -44.40 24.12 -22.21
N ALA A 447 -44.00 25.00 -23.13
CA ALA A 447 -43.05 26.06 -22.86
C ALA A 447 -43.53 27.04 -21.77
N ASN A 448 -44.78 27.50 -21.83
CA ASN A 448 -45.35 28.43 -20.84
C ASN A 448 -45.59 27.78 -19.48
N LEU A 449 -45.72 26.45 -19.45
CA LEU A 449 -45.76 25.65 -18.23
C LEU A 449 -44.36 25.36 -17.64
N GLY A 450 -43.30 25.85 -18.28
CA GLY A 450 -41.91 25.62 -17.86
C GLY A 450 -41.37 24.24 -18.21
N LEU A 451 -42.05 23.51 -19.11
CA LEU A 451 -41.67 22.20 -19.60
C LEU A 451 -41.02 22.34 -20.99
N THR A 452 -39.72 22.09 -21.06
CA THR A 452 -38.97 22.12 -22.32
C THR A 452 -38.59 20.71 -22.75
N ALA A 453 -38.38 20.52 -24.06
CA ALA A 453 -37.84 19.28 -24.57
C ALA A 453 -36.47 18.97 -23.95
N ILE A 454 -36.21 17.69 -23.68
CA ILE A 454 -34.98 17.23 -23.04
C ILE A 454 -34.19 16.29 -23.95
N GLY A 455 -32.86 16.26 -23.76
CA GLY A 455 -31.96 15.34 -24.46
C GLY A 455 -31.84 13.99 -23.75
N GLN A 456 -31.33 12.98 -24.48
CA GLN A 456 -31.14 11.60 -24.02
C GLN A 456 -30.23 11.50 -22.77
N SER A 457 -29.30 12.46 -22.60
CA SER A 457 -28.42 12.53 -21.43
C SER A 457 -29.13 12.92 -20.13
N THR A 458 -30.31 13.54 -20.21
CA THR A 458 -31.03 14.09 -19.04
C THR A 458 -31.50 13.00 -18.08
N PHE A 459 -31.95 11.86 -18.61
CA PHE A 459 -32.42 10.76 -17.79
C PHE A 459 -31.31 9.81 -17.35
N GLN A 460 -30.04 10.14 -17.56
CA GLN A 460 -28.94 9.31 -17.08
C GLN A 460 -28.74 9.43 -15.57
N GLU A 461 -29.08 10.59 -15.00
CA GLU A 461 -28.92 10.90 -13.59
C GLU A 461 -30.25 11.01 -12.85
N SER A 462 -30.34 10.40 -11.66
CA SER A 462 -31.52 10.49 -10.80
C SER A 462 -31.79 11.94 -10.34
N SER A 463 -30.73 12.75 -10.15
CA SER A 463 -30.85 14.15 -9.78
C SER A 463 -31.58 14.98 -10.85
N SER A 464 -31.30 14.72 -12.13
CA SER A 464 -31.92 15.38 -13.27
C SER A 464 -33.37 14.93 -13.46
N ILE A 465 -33.67 13.65 -13.20
CA ILE A 465 -35.05 13.12 -13.19
C ILE A 465 -35.88 13.80 -12.09
N ASN A 466 -35.37 13.90 -10.86
CA ASN A 466 -36.10 14.53 -9.75
C ASN A 466 -36.40 16.01 -10.02
N LYS A 467 -35.45 16.76 -10.59
CA LYS A 467 -35.69 18.15 -11.03
C LYS A 467 -36.83 18.24 -12.04
N LEU A 468 -36.90 17.32 -13.00
CA LEU A 468 -38.00 17.31 -13.97
C LEU A 468 -39.34 16.97 -13.31
N ILE A 469 -39.36 16.03 -12.35
CA ILE A 469 -40.56 15.72 -11.58
C ILE A 469 -41.06 16.96 -10.83
N ASP A 470 -40.17 17.74 -10.22
CA ASP A 470 -40.54 18.99 -9.54
C ASP A 470 -41.09 20.05 -10.51
N GLN A 471 -40.54 20.15 -11.72
CA GLN A 471 -41.08 21.01 -12.77
C GLN A 471 -42.48 20.57 -13.22
N ILE A 472 -42.72 19.26 -13.38
CA ILE A 472 -44.04 18.70 -13.70
C ILE A 472 -45.05 18.94 -12.56
N ASN A 473 -44.63 18.83 -11.31
CA ASN A 473 -45.49 19.14 -10.16
C ASN A 473 -45.87 20.63 -10.14
N THR A 474 -44.91 21.51 -10.45
CA THR A 474 -45.15 22.96 -10.54
C THR A 474 -46.14 23.29 -11.67
N SER A 475 -45.94 22.73 -12.87
CA SER A 475 -46.87 22.94 -13.99
C SER A 475 -48.26 22.41 -13.71
N THR A 476 -48.37 21.25 -13.06
CA THR A 476 -49.65 20.67 -12.61
C THR A 476 -50.40 21.61 -11.66
N ASN A 477 -49.68 22.25 -10.73
CA ASN A 477 -50.29 23.22 -9.81
C ASN A 477 -50.76 24.48 -10.54
N THR A 478 -50.01 24.96 -11.53
CA THR A 478 -50.44 26.07 -12.40
C THR A 478 -51.74 25.73 -13.14
N LEU A 479 -51.83 24.53 -13.74
CA LEU A 479 -53.04 24.08 -14.44
C LEU A 479 -54.26 23.96 -13.50
N LYS A 480 -54.06 23.45 -12.28
CA LYS A 480 -55.14 23.39 -11.27
C LYS A 480 -55.62 24.78 -10.87
N SER A 481 -54.72 25.74 -10.71
CA SER A 481 -55.08 27.13 -10.42
C SER A 481 -55.90 27.74 -11.56
N GLN A 482 -55.49 27.50 -12.82
CA GLN A 482 -56.23 27.96 -13.99
C GLN A 482 -57.63 27.32 -14.07
N ALA A 483 -57.73 26.00 -13.88
CA ALA A 483 -59.00 25.29 -13.86
C ALA A 483 -59.95 25.80 -12.75
N SER A 484 -59.41 26.11 -11.57
CA SER A 484 -60.17 26.71 -10.47
C SER A 484 -60.72 28.09 -10.83
N SER A 485 -59.90 28.94 -11.47
CA SER A 485 -60.33 30.26 -11.97
C SER A 485 -61.45 30.14 -13.00
N LEU A 486 -61.30 29.25 -13.98
CA LEU A 486 -62.34 28.97 -14.98
C LEU A 486 -63.63 28.42 -14.34
N GLY A 487 -63.51 27.54 -13.34
CA GLY A 487 -64.65 27.03 -12.58
C GLY A 487 -65.41 28.12 -11.81
N SER A 488 -64.68 29.06 -11.19
CA SER A 488 -65.29 30.22 -10.53
C SER A 488 -66.01 31.12 -11.53
N ASN A 489 -65.43 31.37 -12.70
CA ASN A 489 -66.07 32.15 -13.76
C ASN A 489 -67.34 31.45 -14.28
N LEU A 490 -67.31 30.12 -14.46
CA LEU A 490 -68.47 29.34 -14.86
C LEU A 490 -69.61 29.46 -13.83
N ALA A 491 -69.31 29.39 -12.53
CA ALA A 491 -70.30 29.56 -11.48
C ALA A 491 -70.98 30.95 -11.54
N VAL A 492 -70.21 32.01 -11.82
CA VAL A 492 -70.76 33.36 -12.02
C VAL A 492 -71.69 33.39 -13.23
N VAL A 493 -71.30 32.78 -14.34
CA VAL A 493 -72.12 32.72 -15.56
C VAL A 493 -73.42 31.95 -15.32
N GLN A 494 -73.36 30.81 -14.62
CA GLN A 494 -74.55 30.01 -14.27
C GLN A 494 -75.51 30.80 -13.38
N ASN A 495 -75.01 31.42 -12.31
CA ASN A 495 -75.82 32.26 -11.42
C ASN A 495 -76.50 33.42 -12.17
N ARG A 496 -75.77 34.07 -13.09
CA ARG A 496 -76.34 35.14 -13.93
C ARG A 496 -77.36 34.61 -14.92
N GLN A 497 -77.13 33.44 -15.51
CA GLN A 497 -78.07 32.80 -16.43
C GLN A 497 -79.40 32.52 -15.72
N ASP A 498 -79.35 31.98 -14.51
CA ASP A 498 -80.56 31.66 -13.75
C ASP A 498 -81.31 32.91 -13.28
N PHE A 499 -80.60 33.93 -12.80
CA PHE A 499 -81.19 35.23 -12.49
C PHE A 499 -81.90 35.83 -13.71
N SER A 500 -81.25 35.84 -14.88
CA SER A 500 -81.84 36.39 -16.09
C SER A 500 -83.08 35.60 -16.54
N LYS A 501 -83.06 34.25 -16.45
CA LYS A 501 -84.25 33.43 -16.74
C LYS A 501 -85.41 33.75 -15.79
N GLN A 502 -85.13 33.88 -14.49
CA GLN A 502 -86.16 34.24 -13.51
C GLN A 502 -86.72 35.64 -13.76
N LEU A 503 -85.84 36.61 -14.06
CA LEU A 503 -86.25 37.97 -14.38
C LEU A 503 -87.13 37.99 -15.64
N ILE A 504 -86.75 37.26 -16.70
CA ILE A 504 -87.54 37.14 -17.92
C ILE A 504 -88.93 36.57 -17.60
N ASN A 505 -89.02 35.48 -16.83
CA ASN A 505 -90.31 34.87 -16.47
C ASN A 505 -91.22 35.81 -15.66
N ILE A 506 -90.64 36.57 -14.72
CA ILE A 506 -91.37 37.57 -13.92
C ILE A 506 -91.86 38.72 -14.81
N LEU A 507 -90.99 39.24 -15.69
CA LEU A 507 -91.35 40.32 -16.61
C LEU A 507 -92.39 39.88 -17.64
N ASP A 508 -92.30 38.65 -18.16
CA ASP A 508 -93.26 38.06 -19.08
C ASP A 508 -94.65 37.97 -18.40
N THR A 509 -94.71 37.36 -17.21
CA THR A 509 -95.95 37.27 -16.41
C THR A 509 -96.49 38.66 -16.03
N GLY A 510 -95.62 39.58 -15.63
CA GLY A 510 -96.00 40.95 -15.28
C GLY A 510 -96.55 41.72 -16.47
N SER A 511 -95.94 41.59 -17.64
CA SER A 511 -96.41 42.20 -18.88
C SER A 511 -97.76 41.63 -19.32
N ALA A 512 -97.93 40.32 -19.21
CA ALA A 512 -99.21 39.65 -19.45
C ALA A 512 -100.28 40.17 -18.49
N ASN A 513 -100.01 40.31 -17.19
CA ASN A 513 -100.98 40.84 -16.23
C ASN A 513 -101.36 42.32 -16.47
N LEU A 514 -100.45 43.14 -17.02
CA LEU A 514 -100.74 44.55 -17.33
C LEU A 514 -101.51 44.72 -18.64
N THR A 515 -101.38 43.78 -19.57
CA THR A 515 -101.90 43.91 -20.94
C THR A 515 -103.10 43.01 -21.19
N ASN A 516 -103.18 41.86 -20.51
CA ASN A 516 -104.30 40.95 -20.61
C ASN A 516 -105.51 41.57 -19.93
N ALA A 517 -106.61 41.66 -20.66
CA ALA A 517 -107.90 42.03 -20.07
C ALA A 517 -108.44 40.86 -19.22
N ASP A 518 -109.10 41.19 -18.11
CA ASP A 518 -109.87 40.19 -17.38
C ASP A 518 -111.08 39.78 -18.22
N LEU A 519 -111.01 38.57 -18.79
CA LEU A 519 -112.06 38.05 -19.67
C LEU A 519 -113.42 37.98 -18.98
N ASN A 520 -113.49 37.84 -17.64
CA ASN A 520 -114.76 37.83 -16.93
C ASN A 520 -115.36 39.23 -16.84
N GLU A 521 -114.53 40.25 -16.57
CA GLU A 521 -114.98 41.64 -16.52
C GLU A 521 -115.37 42.16 -17.90
N GLU A 522 -114.56 41.89 -18.93
CA GLU A 522 -114.89 42.23 -20.31
C GLU A 522 -116.13 41.49 -20.81
N ALA A 523 -116.32 40.21 -20.44
CA ALA A 523 -117.54 39.48 -20.77
C ALA A 523 -118.78 40.08 -20.07
N ALA A 524 -118.67 40.45 -18.79
CA ALA A 524 -119.75 41.10 -18.06
C ALA A 524 -120.09 42.49 -18.65
N ASN A 525 -119.07 43.28 -19.00
CA ASN A 525 -119.24 44.59 -19.61
C ASN A 525 -119.84 44.49 -21.03
N SER A 526 -119.39 43.51 -21.83
CA SER A 526 -119.97 43.17 -23.14
C SER A 526 -121.44 42.76 -23.02
N GLN A 527 -121.79 41.89 -22.05
CA GLN A 527 -123.17 41.49 -21.78
C GLN A 527 -124.03 42.67 -21.31
N ALA A 528 -123.50 43.52 -20.43
CA ALA A 528 -124.17 44.73 -19.98
C ALA A 528 -124.38 45.73 -21.13
N LEU A 529 -123.40 45.88 -22.02
CA LEU A 529 -123.48 46.72 -23.22
C LEU A 529 -124.53 46.19 -24.20
N SER A 530 -124.53 44.88 -24.49
CA SER A 530 -125.54 44.24 -25.33
C SER A 530 -126.96 44.45 -24.76
N THR A 531 -127.11 44.30 -23.44
CA THR A 531 -128.38 44.59 -22.74
C THR A 531 -128.76 46.07 -22.86
N ARG A 532 -127.80 46.99 -22.67
CA ARG A 532 -128.02 48.43 -22.79
C ARG A 532 -128.36 48.84 -24.23
N GLN A 533 -127.76 48.22 -25.24
CA GLN A 533 -128.07 48.44 -26.66
C GLN A 533 -129.46 47.90 -27.01
N SER A 534 -129.82 46.70 -26.53
CA SER A 534 -131.19 46.15 -26.69
C SER A 534 -132.23 47.06 -26.04
N LEU A 535 -132.00 47.52 -24.81
CA LEU A 535 -132.86 48.48 -24.12
C LEU A 535 -132.91 49.84 -24.86
N GLY A 536 -131.79 50.32 -25.39
CA GLY A 536 -131.72 51.55 -26.19
C GLY A 536 -132.52 51.46 -27.49
N ILE A 537 -132.43 50.33 -28.20
CA ILE A 537 -133.22 50.07 -29.42
C ILE A 537 -134.70 49.93 -29.08
N SER A 538 -135.06 49.19 -28.03
CA SER A 538 -136.46 49.08 -27.57
C SER A 538 -137.01 50.43 -27.12
N ALA A 539 -136.24 51.25 -26.40
CA ALA A 539 -136.64 52.59 -26.00
C ALA A 539 -136.80 53.53 -27.21
N LEU A 540 -135.93 53.45 -28.23
CA LEU A 540 -136.07 54.21 -29.47
C LEU A 540 -137.26 53.74 -30.32
N SER A 541 -137.51 52.43 -30.38
CA SER A 541 -138.71 51.85 -31.02
C SER A 541 -139.98 52.29 -30.30
N LEU A 542 -139.96 52.32 -28.96
CA LEU A 542 -141.07 52.81 -28.14
C LEU A 542 -141.27 54.34 -28.30
N ALA A 543 -140.19 55.12 -28.41
CA ALA A 543 -140.28 56.55 -28.68
C ALA A 543 -140.85 56.85 -30.08
N ASN A 544 -140.44 56.10 -31.11
CA ASN A 544 -140.98 56.22 -32.46
C ASN A 544 -142.45 55.77 -32.55
N THR A 545 -142.83 54.69 -31.86
CA THR A 545 -144.24 54.27 -31.78
C THR A 545 -145.09 55.21 -30.94
N ALA A 546 -144.55 55.80 -29.87
CA ALA A 546 -145.22 56.86 -29.12
C ALA A 546 -145.45 58.11 -29.99
N GLN A 547 -144.47 58.53 -30.80
CA GLN A 547 -144.64 59.63 -31.76
C GLN A 547 -145.68 59.31 -32.85
N GLN A 548 -145.76 58.07 -33.35
CA GLN A 548 -146.81 57.63 -34.28
C GLN A 548 -148.19 57.52 -33.62
N GLY A 549 -148.27 57.07 -32.37
CA GLY A 549 -149.51 57.01 -31.58
C GLY A 549 -150.08 58.40 -31.30
N VAL A 550 -149.22 59.39 -31.04
CA VAL A 550 -149.63 60.81 -30.94
C VAL A 550 -150.17 61.29 -32.29
N LEU A 551 -149.55 60.91 -33.42
CA LEU A 551 -150.09 61.24 -34.75
C LEU A 551 -151.45 60.60 -35.02
N GLN A 552 -151.70 59.38 -34.52
CA GLN A 552 -152.97 58.66 -34.68
C GLN A 552 -154.09 59.24 -33.79
N LEU A 553 -153.72 59.86 -32.66
CA LEU A 553 -154.63 60.60 -31.77
C LEU A 553 -155.00 61.99 -32.32
N LEU A 554 -154.16 62.55 -33.20
CA LEU A 554 -154.34 63.85 -33.86
C LEU A 554 -154.98 63.73 -35.25
N ARG A 555 -155.45 62.54 -35.64
CA ARG A 555 -156.11 62.26 -36.93
C ARG A 555 -157.62 62.18 -36.82
#